data_AF-A0A965CB47-F1
#
_entry.id   AF-A0A965CB47-F1
#
_cell.length_a   1.000
_cell.length_b   1.000
_cell.length_c   1.000
_cell.angle_alpha   90.00
_cell.angle_beta   90.00
_cell.angle_gamma   90.00
#
_symmetry.space_group_name_H-M   'P 1'
#
loop_
_entity.id
_entity.type
_entity.pdbx_description
1 polymer ?
#
loop_
_entity_poly.entity_id
_entity_poly.type
_entity_poly.pdbx_seq_one_letter_code
_entity_poly.pdbx_strand_id
1 'polypeptide(L)'
;MSIGCNYDNPWIYEEKIFDSDQIQDYYGFVYLIRNTLNHRSYIGRKYFWQFRTPKGKNRKVKSESDWKKYYGSCPELKEDIQKFGKENFTRNILSLHRTKGKTNFEETRQLFVHNVLTES
;
A
#
# COMPACT_ATOMS: atom_id res chain seq x y z
N MET A 1 -26.74 2.99 5.58
CA MET A 1 -25.85 4.17 5.59
C MET A 1 -24.64 3.83 4.73
N SER A 2 -24.66 4.26 3.47
CA SER A 2 -23.51 4.18 2.58
C SER A 2 -22.44 5.13 3.09
N ILE A 3 -21.52 4.63 3.90
CA ILE A 3 -20.30 5.36 4.25
C ILE A 3 -19.58 5.57 2.92
N GLY A 4 -19.61 6.82 2.45
CA GLY A 4 -19.13 7.23 1.13
C GLY A 4 -17.64 6.95 0.99
N CYS A 5 -17.31 5.77 0.50
CA CYS A 5 -15.96 5.42 0.15
C CYS A 5 -15.59 6.13 -1.16
N ASN A 6 -14.57 6.97 -1.12
CA ASN A 6 -14.17 7.84 -2.23
C ASN A 6 -13.38 7.10 -3.33
N TYR A 7 -13.16 5.79 -3.21
CA TYR A 7 -12.44 4.98 -4.20
C TYR A 7 -12.71 3.47 -4.05
N ASP A 8 -12.56 2.71 -5.13
CA ASP A 8 -12.89 1.26 -5.15
C ASP A 8 -12.00 0.43 -4.21
N ASN A 9 -12.62 -0.50 -3.48
CA ASN A 9 -12.00 -1.43 -2.51
C ASN A 9 -11.03 -0.74 -1.53
N PRO A 10 -11.50 0.11 -0.60
CA PRO A 10 -10.65 1.01 0.17
C PRO A 10 -9.52 0.33 0.95
N TRP A 11 -8.46 1.10 1.22
CA TRP A 11 -7.51 0.72 2.26
C TRP A 11 -8.17 0.83 3.63
N ILE A 12 -8.00 -0.21 4.45
CA ILE A 12 -8.47 -0.24 5.84
C ILE A 12 -7.28 -0.06 6.78
N TYR A 13 -7.41 0.83 7.76
CA TYR A 13 -6.46 1.05 8.83
C TYR A 13 -7.23 1.16 10.15
N GLU A 14 -6.87 0.35 11.15
CA GLU A 14 -7.57 0.33 12.45
C GLU A 14 -9.11 0.20 12.29
N GLU A 15 -9.54 -0.76 11.46
CA GLU A 15 -10.95 -1.06 11.17
C GLU A 15 -11.75 0.06 10.48
N LYS A 16 -11.06 1.12 10.04
CA LYS A 16 -11.67 2.26 9.35
C LYS A 16 -11.11 2.43 7.95
N ILE A 17 -11.93 2.98 7.06
CA ILE A 17 -11.47 3.41 5.73
C ILE A 17 -10.39 4.48 5.93
N PHE A 18 -9.28 4.34 5.20
CA PHE A 18 -8.19 5.30 5.18
C PHE A 18 -8.29 6.18 3.93
N ASP A 19 -8.43 7.50 4.09
CA ASP A 19 -8.44 8.47 2.99
C ASP A 19 -7.37 9.57 3.20
N SER A 20 -7.40 10.59 2.36
CA SER A 20 -6.31 11.55 2.13
C SER A 20 -6.12 12.51 3.30
N ASP A 21 -7.21 12.83 3.99
CA ASP A 21 -7.23 13.62 5.21
C ASP A 21 -6.48 12.93 6.37
N GLN A 22 -6.42 11.60 6.36
CA GLN A 22 -5.72 10.81 7.37
C GLN A 22 -4.21 10.67 7.10
N ILE A 23 -3.70 11.09 5.92
CA ILE A 23 -2.27 11.01 5.58
C ILE A 23 -1.42 11.89 6.52
N GLN A 24 -1.91 13.08 6.90
CA GLN A 24 -1.19 14.01 7.77
C GLN A 24 0.28 14.23 7.33
N ASP A 25 1.25 14.03 8.25
CA ASP A 25 2.68 14.13 7.99
C ASP A 25 3.34 12.79 7.61
N TYR A 26 2.56 11.72 7.42
CA TYR A 26 3.09 10.42 7.04
C TYR A 26 3.67 10.44 5.61
N TYR A 27 4.81 9.77 5.47
CA TYR A 27 5.51 9.61 4.19
C TYR A 27 4.97 8.41 3.41
N GLY A 28 4.70 7.32 4.11
CA GLY A 28 4.22 6.07 3.53
C GLY A 28 3.78 5.09 4.59
N PHE A 29 3.40 3.91 4.12
CA PHE A 29 2.80 2.87 4.93
C PHE A 29 3.26 1.49 4.50
N VAL A 30 3.20 0.55 5.44
CA VAL A 30 3.36 -0.88 5.20
C VAL A 30 1.97 -1.51 5.18
N TYR A 31 1.75 -2.45 4.28
CA TYR A 31 0.45 -3.06 4.05
C TYR A 31 0.50 -4.59 4.03
N LEU A 32 -0.67 -5.19 4.20
CA LEU A 32 -0.98 -6.58 3.92
C LEU A 32 -2.20 -6.65 3.01
N ILE A 33 -2.01 -7.23 1.83
CA ILE A 33 -3.09 -7.56 0.91
C ILE A 33 -3.37 -9.06 1.06
N ARG A 34 -4.64 -9.44 1.27
CA ARG A 34 -5.03 -10.84 1.43
C ARG A 34 -6.10 -11.21 0.43
N ASN A 35 -5.83 -12.27 -0.34
CA ASN A 35 -6.81 -12.92 -1.18
C ASN A 35 -7.77 -13.74 -0.29
N THR A 36 -9.05 -13.45 -0.36
CA THR A 36 -10.08 -14.08 0.48
C THR A 36 -10.42 -15.49 0.04
N LEU A 37 -10.14 -15.87 -1.22
CA LEU A 37 -10.45 -17.17 -1.79
C LEU A 37 -9.39 -18.22 -1.47
N ASN A 38 -8.11 -17.87 -1.59
CA ASN A 38 -7.00 -18.81 -1.41
C ASN A 38 -6.13 -18.53 -0.18
N HIS A 39 -6.49 -17.50 0.61
CA HIS A 39 -5.83 -17.15 1.86
C HIS A 39 -4.35 -16.74 1.72
N ARG A 40 -3.86 -16.49 0.51
CA ARG A 40 -2.52 -15.95 0.27
C ARG A 40 -2.47 -14.49 0.69
N SER A 41 -1.34 -14.10 1.27
CA SER A 41 -1.12 -12.76 1.79
C SER A 41 0.17 -12.17 1.22
N TYR A 42 0.15 -10.88 0.95
CA TYR A 42 1.22 -10.15 0.30
C TYR A 42 1.54 -8.92 1.13
N ILE A 43 2.78 -8.85 1.61
CA ILE A 43 3.28 -7.75 2.43
C ILE A 43 4.16 -6.86 1.57
N GLY A 44 4.04 -5.55 1.75
CA GLY A 44 4.90 -4.59 1.09
C GLY A 44 4.65 -3.18 1.61
N ARG A 45 5.24 -2.20 0.94
CA ARG A 45 5.03 -0.78 1.28
C ARG A 45 4.59 0.08 0.11
N LYS A 46 3.98 1.22 0.43
CA LYS A 46 3.69 2.28 -0.53
C LYS A 46 3.94 3.65 0.09
N TYR A 47 4.39 4.60 -0.72
CA TYR A 47 4.52 6.00 -0.30
C TYR A 47 3.30 6.80 -0.72
N PHE A 48 2.86 7.72 0.12
CA PHE A 48 1.76 8.64 -0.19
C PHE A 48 2.18 9.70 -1.20
N TRP A 49 3.47 10.03 -1.25
CA TRP A 49 3.99 11.12 -2.06
C TRP A 49 4.95 10.61 -3.13
N GLN A 50 4.93 11.27 -4.29
CA GLN A 50 5.90 11.09 -5.36
C GLN A 50 6.60 12.41 -5.68
N PHE A 51 7.88 12.31 -6.02
CA PHE A 51 8.72 13.45 -6.36
C PHE A 51 9.20 13.28 -7.80
N ARG A 52 8.57 14.00 -8.74
CA ARG A 52 8.89 13.91 -10.17
C ARG A 52 9.46 15.24 -10.66
N THR A 53 10.37 15.19 -11.63
CA THR A 53 10.84 16.38 -12.34
C THR A 53 9.95 16.58 -13.57
N PRO A 54 9.14 17.64 -13.66
CA PRO A 54 8.33 17.90 -14.84
C PRO A 54 9.20 18.18 -16.07
N LYS A 55 8.69 17.86 -17.26
CA LYS A 55 9.41 18.11 -18.52
C LYS A 55 9.75 19.60 -18.63
N GLY A 56 11.03 19.92 -18.89
CA GLY A 56 11.53 21.28 -19.01
C GLY A 56 11.77 22.02 -17.69
N LYS A 57 11.69 21.35 -16.53
CA LYS A 57 12.03 21.92 -15.22
C LYS A 57 13.23 21.21 -14.62
N ASN A 58 13.98 21.91 -13.76
CA ASN A 58 15.15 21.36 -13.05
C ASN A 58 14.84 20.90 -11.62
N ARG A 59 13.71 21.34 -11.05
CA ARG A 59 13.31 21.03 -9.66
C ARG A 59 12.23 19.94 -9.63
N LYS A 60 12.36 19.03 -8.65
CA LYS A 60 11.33 18.02 -8.36
C LYS A 60 10.10 18.68 -7.75
N VAL A 61 8.93 18.22 -8.14
CA VAL A 61 7.63 18.60 -7.58
C VAL A 61 7.08 17.43 -6.78
N LYS A 62 6.59 17.73 -5.57
CA LYS A 62 5.87 16.78 -4.73
C LYS A 62 4.40 16.73 -5.18
N SER A 63 3.88 15.55 -5.45
CA SER A 63 2.45 15.32 -5.65
C SER A 63 2.01 14.06 -4.91
N GLU A 64 0.71 13.92 -4.67
CA GLU A 64 0.13 12.68 -4.17
C GLU A 64 0.38 11.54 -5.18
N SER A 65 0.65 10.35 -4.66
CA SER A 65 0.86 9.16 -5.45
C SER A 65 -0.47 8.46 -5.78
N ASP A 66 -0.39 7.42 -6.59
CA ASP A 66 -1.51 6.54 -6.95
C ASP A 66 -1.89 5.53 -5.85
N TRP A 67 -1.54 5.79 -4.58
CA TRP A 67 -1.68 4.82 -3.48
C TRP A 67 -3.12 4.26 -3.32
N LYS A 68 -4.15 5.07 -3.57
CA LYS A 68 -5.56 4.63 -3.56
C LYS A 68 -5.86 3.50 -4.54
N LYS A 69 -5.22 3.50 -5.72
CA LYS A 69 -5.41 2.50 -6.79
C LYS A 69 -4.38 1.38 -6.75
N TYR A 70 -3.40 1.47 -5.84
CA TYR A 70 -2.27 0.57 -5.78
C TYR A 70 -2.62 -0.77 -5.11
N TYR A 71 -2.08 -1.86 -5.64
CA TYR A 71 -2.26 -3.22 -5.12
C TYR A 71 -0.93 -3.97 -4.96
N GLY A 72 0.22 -3.30 -5.04
CA GLY A 72 1.52 -3.97 -4.95
C GLY A 72 2.29 -4.06 -6.27
N SER A 73 3.59 -4.29 -6.13
CA SER A 73 4.51 -4.42 -7.26
C SER A 73 4.81 -5.88 -7.65
N CYS A 74 4.48 -6.84 -6.78
CA CYS A 74 4.70 -8.27 -7.00
C CYS A 74 3.98 -8.75 -8.27
N PRO A 75 4.66 -9.38 -9.24
CA PRO A 75 4.04 -9.90 -10.45
C PRO A 75 2.93 -10.91 -10.16
N GLU A 76 3.18 -11.85 -9.25
CA GLU A 76 2.22 -12.88 -8.86
C GLU A 76 0.93 -12.28 -8.28
N LEU A 77 1.03 -11.24 -7.45
CA LEU A 77 -0.15 -10.53 -6.95
C LEU A 77 -0.95 -9.88 -8.08
N LYS A 78 -0.29 -9.31 -9.09
CA LYS A 78 -0.97 -8.70 -10.23
C LYS A 78 -1.69 -9.74 -11.09
N GLU A 79 -1.12 -10.93 -11.22
CA GLU A 79 -1.74 -12.07 -11.90
C GLU A 79 -2.94 -12.59 -11.11
N ASP A 80 -2.79 -12.76 -9.80
CA ASP A 80 -3.86 -13.18 -8.90
C ASP A 80 -5.04 -12.20 -8.93
N ILE A 81 -4.79 -10.89 -8.96
CA ILE A 81 -5.86 -9.87 -9.06
C ILE A 81 -6.60 -9.97 -10.41
N GLN A 82 -5.88 -10.24 -11.50
CA GLN A 82 -6.51 -10.42 -12.81
C GLN A 82 -7.35 -11.69 -12.86
N LYS A 83 -6.88 -12.76 -12.20
CA LYS A 83 -7.54 -14.06 -12.18
C LYS A 83 -8.77 -14.10 -11.27
N PHE A 84 -8.66 -13.53 -10.08
CA PHE A 84 -9.67 -13.65 -9.03
C PHE A 84 -10.54 -12.42 -8.85
N GLY A 85 -10.24 -11.29 -9.49
CA GLY A 85 -11.02 -10.05 -9.33
C GLY A 85 -10.64 -9.28 -8.05
N LYS A 86 -10.72 -7.95 -8.09
CA LYS A 86 -10.25 -7.05 -7.02
C LYS A 86 -11.10 -7.15 -5.75
N GLU A 87 -12.37 -7.48 -5.89
CA GLU A 87 -13.35 -7.68 -4.81
C GLU A 87 -12.98 -8.84 -3.88
N ASN A 88 -12.18 -9.78 -4.36
CA ASN A 88 -11.69 -10.93 -3.60
C ASN A 88 -10.36 -10.64 -2.87
N PHE A 89 -9.95 -9.37 -2.80
CA PHE A 89 -8.77 -8.95 -2.07
C PHE A 89 -9.13 -7.92 -1.01
N THR A 90 -8.64 -8.12 0.20
CA THR A 90 -8.68 -7.09 1.26
C THR A 90 -7.35 -6.32 1.26
N ARG A 91 -7.43 -5.03 1.52
CA ARG A 91 -6.28 -4.11 1.54
C ARG A 91 -6.15 -3.47 2.92
N ASN A 92 -5.22 -3.98 3.74
CA ASN A 92 -5.03 -3.49 5.11
C ASN A 92 -3.70 -2.76 5.24
N ILE A 93 -3.72 -1.58 5.85
CA ILE A 93 -2.52 -0.88 6.29
C ILE A 93 -2.13 -1.45 7.65
N LEU A 94 -0.88 -1.89 7.78
CA LEU A 94 -0.31 -2.40 9.04
C LEU A 94 0.27 -1.28 9.89
N SER A 95 0.91 -0.29 9.27
CA SER A 95 1.52 0.85 9.98
C SER A 95 1.81 2.03 9.06
N LEU A 96 1.78 3.23 9.64
CA LEU A 96 2.09 4.51 9.00
C LEU A 96 3.44 5.05 9.49
N HIS A 97 4.21 5.66 8.59
CA HIS A 97 5.60 6.08 8.86
C HIS A 97 5.89 7.47 8.32
N ARG A 98 6.48 8.32 9.17
CA ARG A 98 6.77 9.73 8.85
C ARG A 98 7.99 9.94 7.95
N THR A 99 8.83 8.92 7.78
CA THR A 99 10.05 9.04 6.95
C THR A 99 10.19 7.86 6.01
N LYS A 100 10.79 8.11 4.84
CA LYS A 100 11.15 7.07 3.86
C LYS A 100 11.95 5.93 4.49
N GLY A 101 12.93 6.27 5.32
CA GLY A 101 13.78 5.30 6.00
C GLY A 101 13.00 4.38 6.92
N LYS A 102 12.09 4.92 7.74
CA LYS A 102 11.23 4.12 8.63
C LYS A 102 10.27 3.23 7.85
N THR A 103 9.65 3.74 6.77
CA THR A 103 8.79 2.92 5.91
C THR A 103 9.54 1.73 5.31
N ASN A 104 10.78 1.94 4.86
CA ASN A 104 11.60 0.87 4.27
C ASN A 104 12.03 -0.16 5.32
N PHE A 105 12.53 0.33 6.46
CA PHE A 105 12.94 -0.52 7.56
C PHE A 105 11.78 -1.40 8.04
N GLU A 106 10.58 -0.82 8.20
CA GLU A 106 9.43 -1.57 8.67
C GLU A 106 8.97 -2.63 7.67
N GLU A 107 8.99 -2.36 6.36
CA GLU A 107 8.70 -3.38 5.34
C GLU A 107 9.63 -4.58 5.50
N THR A 108 10.94 -4.33 5.55
CA THR A 108 11.93 -5.40 5.74
C THR A 108 11.69 -6.16 7.04
N ARG A 109 11.44 -5.46 8.15
CA ARG A 109 11.13 -6.07 9.44
C ARG A 109 9.90 -6.98 9.36
N GLN A 110 8.82 -6.53 8.72
CA GLN A 110 7.59 -7.31 8.54
C GLN A 110 7.82 -8.55 7.66
N LEU A 111 8.61 -8.42 6.59
CA LEU A 111 8.97 -9.56 5.75
C LEU A 111 9.74 -10.64 6.52
N PHE A 112 10.62 -10.27 7.47
CA PHE A 112 11.25 -11.23 8.37
C PHE A 112 10.29 -11.83 9.39
N VAL A 113 9.45 -11.01 10.04
CA VAL A 113 8.44 -11.47 11.02
C VAL A 113 7.48 -12.50 10.42
N HIS A 114 7.18 -12.34 9.13
CA HIS A 114 6.31 -13.24 8.39
C HIS A 114 7.05 -14.34 7.61
N ASN A 115 8.33 -14.57 7.88
CA ASN A 115 9.17 -15.62 7.27
C ASN A 115 9.18 -15.58 5.72
N VAL A 116 9.06 -14.38 5.14
CA VAL A 116 9.10 -14.18 3.67
C VAL A 116 10.54 -14.10 3.17
N LEU A 117 11.45 -13.54 3.99
CA LEU A 117 12.87 -13.36 3.65
C LEU A 117 13.81 -14.28 4.43
N THR A 118 13.29 -15.33 5.06
CA THR A 118 14.13 -16.35 5.69
C THR A 118 14.72 -17.29 4.63
N GLU A 119 16.00 -17.66 4.76
CA GLU A 119 16.59 -18.72 3.94
C GLU A 119 15.85 -20.04 4.16
N SER A 120 15.67 -20.81 3.08
CA SER A 120 15.12 -22.18 3.10
C SER A 120 16.24 -23.20 3.17
#